data_AF-A0A7R9JM86-F1
#
_entry.id   AF-A0A7R9JM86-F1
#
_cell.length_a   1.000
_cell.length_b   1.000
_cell.length_c   1.000
_cell.angle_alpha   90.00
_cell.angle_beta   90.00
_cell.angle_gamma   90.00
#
_symmetry.space_group_name_H-M   'P 1'
#
loop_
_entity.id
_entity.type
_entity.pdbx_description
1 polymer ?
#
loop_
_entity_poly.entity_id
_entity_poly.type
_entity_poly.pdbx_seq_one_letter_code
_entity_poly.pdbx_strand_id
1 'polypeptide(L)'
;MVAARYRDTVHKNIILNPPVSEGMAHELYVYQTLVLNLREAKLRTQVDATGMDQKLVEDLNCFVVHAEKDIRRYSVNIFASTDPQTTEELHGSNKTVSMMDLDNSTPMMGSKQPRKFIYHRSKSTPEFESHNYAMDFSSGPFCQLTVEFMLYFAQRYMKTFVRVMLEEVTLAHSFPAVCERVTRVVCEAVGLGRPPRKEGTLYQPLVFQPNLGVHFLEEVFCRCVLLLGRTRRDMKARTAEDEDKASYTCGAPLLQTK
;
A
#
# COMPACT_ATOMS: atom_id res chain seq x y z
N MET A 1 19.86 -9.20 14.25
CA MET A 1 21.12 -8.44 14.48
C MET A 1 22.14 -8.61 13.35
N VAL A 2 22.47 -9.85 12.94
CA VAL A 2 23.48 -10.10 11.89
C VAL A 2 23.05 -9.59 10.50
N ALA A 3 21.80 -9.85 10.09
CA ALA A 3 21.28 -9.41 8.78
C ALA A 3 21.21 -7.87 8.61
N ALA A 4 21.00 -7.13 9.69
CA ALA A 4 20.98 -5.66 9.66
C ALA A 4 22.38 -5.09 9.38
N ARG A 5 23.41 -5.62 10.06
CA ARG A 5 24.81 -5.22 9.83
C ARG A 5 25.30 -5.47 8.40
N TYR A 6 24.83 -6.54 7.76
CA TYR A 6 25.17 -6.83 6.36
C TYR A 6 24.54 -5.83 5.40
N ARG A 7 23.25 -5.52 5.55
CA ARG A 7 22.59 -4.49 4.73
C ARG A 7 23.23 -3.12 4.89
N ASP A 8 23.56 -2.73 6.11
CA ASP A 8 24.25 -1.46 6.38
C ASP A 8 25.59 -1.37 5.67
N THR A 9 26.36 -2.46 5.70
CA THR A 9 27.67 -2.54 5.05
C THR A 9 27.54 -2.45 3.54
N VAL A 10 26.62 -3.21 2.94
CA VAL A 10 26.37 -3.17 1.49
C VAL A 10 25.89 -1.80 1.06
N HIS A 11 24.96 -1.19 1.81
CA HIS A 11 24.43 0.12 1.48
C HIS A 11 25.53 1.20 1.53
N LYS A 12 26.30 1.27 2.62
CA LYS A 12 27.33 2.31 2.80
C LYS A 12 28.51 2.18 1.85
N ASN A 13 28.95 0.95 1.58
CA ASN A 13 30.20 0.73 0.84
C ASN A 13 29.99 0.49 -0.66
N ILE A 14 28.83 -0.04 -1.07
CA ILE A 14 28.56 -0.41 -2.47
C ILE A 14 27.49 0.51 -3.06
N ILE A 15 26.31 0.58 -2.44
CA ILE A 15 25.16 1.30 -3.01
C ILE A 15 25.40 2.82 -3.06
N LEU A 16 26.01 3.40 -2.03
CA LEU A 16 26.30 4.83 -1.96
C LEU A 16 27.56 5.26 -2.73
N ASN A 17 28.37 4.33 -3.23
CA ASN A 17 29.63 4.61 -3.93
C ASN A 17 29.60 4.08 -5.38
N PRO A 18 28.82 4.69 -6.29
CA PRO A 18 28.86 4.35 -7.71
C PRO A 18 30.20 4.75 -8.35
N PRO A 19 30.61 4.14 -9.49
CA PRO A 19 29.88 3.15 -10.27
C PRO A 19 30.01 1.71 -9.75
N VAL A 20 28.92 0.94 -9.83
CA VAL A 20 28.90 -0.49 -9.48
C VAL A 20 29.24 -1.31 -10.73
N SER A 21 30.19 -2.24 -10.62
CA SER A 21 30.56 -3.13 -11.74
C SER A 21 29.42 -4.09 -12.08
N GLU A 22 29.38 -4.58 -13.33
CA GLU A 22 28.35 -5.53 -13.78
C GLU A 22 28.32 -6.81 -12.94
N GLY A 23 29.49 -7.36 -12.59
CA GLY A 23 29.59 -8.52 -11.71
C GLY A 23 29.02 -8.24 -10.31
N MET A 24 29.30 -7.07 -9.73
CA MET A 24 28.73 -6.69 -8.43
C MET A 24 27.21 -6.43 -8.51
N ALA A 25 26.74 -5.85 -9.62
CA ALA A 25 25.31 -5.65 -9.86
C ALA A 25 24.56 -7.00 -9.93
N HIS A 26 25.16 -8.02 -10.55
CA HIS A 26 24.63 -9.38 -10.53
C HIS A 26 24.53 -9.95 -9.10
N GLU A 27 25.58 -9.84 -8.30
CA GLU A 27 25.57 -10.30 -6.91
C GLU A 27 24.50 -9.60 -6.06
N LEU A 28 24.31 -8.29 -6.25
CA LEU A 28 23.24 -7.54 -5.60
C LEU A 28 21.85 -8.03 -6.05
N TYR A 29 21.65 -8.29 -7.34
CA TYR A 29 20.41 -8.85 -7.87
C TYR A 29 20.11 -10.23 -7.27
N VAL A 30 21.10 -11.13 -7.23
CA VAL A 30 20.97 -12.46 -6.64
C VAL A 30 20.61 -12.35 -5.16
N TYR A 31 21.35 -11.52 -4.41
CA TYR A 31 21.08 -11.29 -2.99
C TYR A 31 19.67 -10.77 -2.74
N GLN A 32 19.24 -9.73 -3.47
CA GLN A 32 17.88 -9.20 -3.37
C GLN A 32 16.84 -10.30 -3.62
N THR A 33 17.01 -11.08 -4.69
CA THR A 33 16.06 -12.14 -5.06
C THR A 33 15.92 -13.15 -3.92
N LEU A 34 17.05 -13.60 -3.36
CA LEU A 34 17.06 -14.55 -2.24
C LEU A 34 16.42 -13.97 -0.97
N VAL A 35 16.73 -12.72 -0.63
CA VAL A 35 16.17 -12.04 0.56
C VAL A 35 14.67 -11.86 0.43
N LEU A 36 14.18 -11.46 -0.75
CA LEU A 36 12.75 -11.33 -0.99
C LEU A 36 12.07 -12.70 -0.88
N ASN A 37 12.64 -13.75 -1.48
CA ASN A 37 12.06 -15.10 -1.47
C ASN A 37 11.93 -15.73 -0.08
N LEU A 38 12.58 -15.19 0.96
CA LEU A 38 12.30 -15.59 2.36
C LEU A 38 10.82 -15.36 2.75
N ARG A 39 10.11 -14.46 2.06
CA ARG A 39 8.68 -14.18 2.28
C ARG A 39 7.74 -15.04 1.42
N GLU A 40 8.26 -15.89 0.53
CA GLU A 40 7.44 -16.68 -0.40
C GLU A 40 6.43 -17.58 0.31
N ALA A 41 6.84 -18.23 1.41
CA ALA A 41 5.95 -19.09 2.18
C ALA A 41 4.68 -18.35 2.61
N LYS A 42 4.82 -17.11 3.10
CA LYS A 42 3.69 -16.27 3.53
C LYS A 42 2.81 -15.77 2.38
N LEU A 43 3.34 -15.69 1.16
CA LEU A 43 2.54 -15.39 -0.04
C LEU A 43 1.65 -16.58 -0.44
N ARG A 44 2.13 -17.81 -0.22
CA ARG A 44 1.46 -19.05 -0.60
C ARG A 44 0.47 -19.53 0.47
N THR A 45 0.74 -19.25 1.73
CA THR A 45 -0.12 -19.61 2.85
C THR A 45 -1.32 -18.67 2.95
N GLN A 46 -2.52 -19.25 3.06
CA GLN A 46 -3.74 -18.50 3.33
C GLN A 46 -3.82 -18.09 4.80
N VAL A 47 -4.44 -16.95 5.08
CA VAL A 47 -4.68 -16.45 6.43
C VAL A 47 -5.64 -17.38 7.16
N ASP A 48 -5.24 -17.83 8.34
CA ASP A 48 -6.12 -18.54 9.27
C ASP A 48 -6.62 -17.59 10.36
N ALA A 49 -7.68 -16.84 10.04
CA ALA A 49 -8.23 -15.80 10.91
C ALA A 49 -8.83 -16.33 12.23
N THR A 50 -9.06 -17.64 12.34
CA THR A 50 -9.63 -18.30 13.52
C THR A 50 -8.65 -19.17 14.28
N GLY A 51 -7.45 -19.39 13.74
CA GLY A 51 -6.41 -20.21 14.35
C GLY A 51 -5.11 -19.43 14.46
N MET A 52 -4.09 -19.81 13.69
CA MET A 52 -2.73 -19.33 13.92
C MET A 52 -2.54 -17.83 13.67
N ASP A 53 -3.31 -17.24 12.76
CA ASP A 53 -3.21 -15.82 12.39
C ASP A 53 -4.26 -14.94 13.10
N GLN A 54 -5.08 -15.52 14.01
CA GLN A 54 -6.14 -14.81 14.72
C GLN A 54 -5.63 -13.54 15.40
N LYS A 55 -4.50 -13.64 16.13
CA LYS A 55 -3.91 -12.49 16.82
C LYS A 55 -3.53 -11.35 15.86
N LEU A 56 -3.03 -11.68 14.67
CA LEU A 56 -2.64 -10.68 13.68
C LEU A 56 -3.86 -9.92 13.15
N VAL A 57 -4.96 -10.64 12.90
CA VAL A 57 -6.25 -10.07 12.48
C VAL A 57 -6.87 -9.24 13.61
N GLU A 58 -6.81 -9.72 14.85
CA GLU A 58 -7.26 -9.00 16.05
C GLU A 58 -6.47 -7.71 16.26
N ASP A 59 -5.14 -7.74 16.14
CA ASP A 59 -4.29 -6.55 16.26
C ASP A 59 -4.67 -5.51 15.20
N LEU A 60 -4.88 -5.92 13.95
CA LEU A 60 -5.34 -5.03 12.88
C LEU A 60 -6.72 -4.41 13.18
N ASN A 61 -7.68 -5.23 13.64
CA ASN A 61 -9.00 -4.75 14.03
C ASN A 61 -8.96 -3.83 15.26
N CYS A 62 -8.06 -4.11 16.19
CA CYS A 62 -7.79 -3.27 17.35
C CYS A 62 -7.34 -1.87 16.91
N PHE A 63 -6.47 -1.75 15.89
CA PHE A 63 -6.10 -0.45 15.31
C PHE A 63 -7.30 0.32 14.77
N VAL A 64 -8.21 -0.35 14.05
CA VAL A 64 -9.42 0.27 13.50
C VAL A 64 -10.31 0.80 14.62
N VAL A 65 -10.50 0.03 15.68
CA VAL A 65 -11.25 0.46 16.88
C VAL A 65 -10.58 1.66 17.55
N HIS A 66 -9.26 1.65 17.72
CA HIS A 66 -8.54 2.78 18.32
C HIS A 66 -8.57 4.03 17.43
N ALA A 67 -8.68 3.86 16.12
CA ALA A 67 -8.78 4.93 15.15
C ALA A 67 -10.21 5.50 14.99
N GLU A 68 -11.19 5.06 15.80
CA GLU A 68 -12.61 5.44 15.67
C GLU A 68 -12.83 6.96 15.63
N LYS A 69 -12.09 7.74 16.43
CA LYS A 69 -12.17 9.22 16.39
C LYS A 69 -11.74 9.79 15.04
N ASP A 70 -10.69 9.25 14.44
CA ASP A 70 -10.23 9.67 13.12
C ASP A 70 -11.16 9.18 12.02
N ILE A 71 -11.72 7.97 12.16
CA ILE A 71 -12.78 7.46 11.27
C ILE A 71 -13.97 8.42 11.23
N ARG A 72 -14.47 8.87 12.40
CA ARG A 72 -15.57 9.84 12.46
C ARG A 72 -15.22 11.16 11.78
N ARG A 73 -14.02 11.71 12.05
CA ARG A 73 -13.55 12.96 11.43
C ARG A 73 -13.44 12.86 9.91
N TYR A 74 -12.83 11.79 9.41
CA TYR A 74 -12.64 11.60 7.96
C TYR A 74 -13.96 11.32 7.25
N SER A 75 -14.85 10.53 7.86
CA SER A 75 -16.18 10.26 7.32
C SER A 75 -16.95 11.56 7.08
N VAL A 76 -17.01 12.44 8.08
CA VAL A 76 -17.68 13.76 7.92
C VAL A 76 -17.09 14.56 6.76
N ASN A 77 -15.76 14.56 6.59
CA ASN A 77 -15.11 15.31 5.52
C ASN A 77 -15.31 14.71 4.12
N ILE A 78 -15.34 13.38 3.98
CA ILE A 78 -15.61 12.68 2.72
C ILE A 78 -17.07 12.90 2.30
N PHE A 79 -18.00 12.93 3.26
CA PHE A 79 -19.42 13.03 2.94
C PHE A 79 -19.95 14.47 2.86
N ALA A 80 -19.37 15.42 3.60
CA ALA A 80 -19.73 16.85 3.49
C ALA A 80 -19.37 17.46 2.12
N SER A 81 -18.56 16.78 1.31
CA SER A 81 -18.24 17.17 -0.06
C SER A 81 -19.22 16.57 -1.09
N THR A 82 -20.18 15.74 -0.68
CA THR A 82 -21.13 15.05 -1.57
C THR A 82 -22.44 15.81 -1.79
N ASP A 83 -22.53 17.06 -1.35
CA ASP A 83 -23.73 17.88 -1.53
C ASP A 83 -23.93 18.20 -3.04
N PRO A 84 -25.10 17.94 -3.67
CA PRO A 84 -25.22 17.84 -5.14
C PRO A 84 -25.12 19.15 -5.93
N GLN A 85 -24.71 20.28 -5.34
CA GLN A 85 -24.74 21.58 -6.00
C GLN A 85 -23.44 22.37 -5.85
N THR A 86 -22.34 21.92 -6.45
CA THR A 86 -21.32 22.83 -7.00
C THR A 86 -20.37 22.08 -7.92
N THR A 87 -20.62 22.19 -9.23
CA THR A 87 -19.67 21.81 -10.28
C THR A 87 -18.62 22.92 -10.37
N GLU A 88 -17.45 22.75 -9.72
CA GLU A 88 -16.26 23.51 -10.08
C GLU A 88 -15.20 22.58 -10.65
N GLU A 89 -15.00 22.70 -11.97
CA GLU A 89 -13.90 22.10 -12.72
C GLU A 89 -12.58 22.70 -12.26
N LEU A 90 -11.66 21.90 -11.73
CA LEU A 90 -10.31 22.36 -11.37
C LEU A 90 -9.24 21.42 -11.91
N HIS A 91 -8.36 22.04 -12.70
CA HIS A 91 -7.27 21.46 -13.46
C HIS A 91 -6.31 20.60 -12.62
N GLY A 92 -6.04 19.39 -13.13
CA GLY A 92 -5.05 18.46 -12.59
C GLY A 92 -3.64 19.02 -12.70
N SER A 93 -3.04 19.34 -11.57
CA SER A 93 -1.60 19.62 -11.49
C SER A 93 -0.89 18.36 -11.04
N ASN A 94 -0.15 17.76 -11.98
CA ASN A 94 0.72 16.60 -11.78
C ASN A 94 1.77 16.88 -10.72
N LYS A 95 1.51 16.47 -9.48
CA LYS A 95 2.57 16.32 -8.47
C LYS A 95 2.95 14.87 -8.35
N THR A 96 4.20 14.57 -8.62
CA THR A 96 4.87 13.33 -8.21
C THR A 96 4.73 13.19 -6.69
N VAL A 97 4.38 11.99 -6.21
CA VAL A 97 4.31 11.71 -4.77
C VAL A 97 5.74 11.82 -4.23
N SER A 98 6.04 12.91 -3.52
CA SER A 98 7.35 13.12 -2.91
C SER A 98 7.47 12.29 -1.65
N MET A 99 8.66 11.75 -1.41
CA MET A 99 9.03 10.96 -0.21
C MET A 99 8.74 11.67 1.12
N MET A 100 8.53 12.99 1.13
CA MET A 100 8.38 13.81 2.33
C MET A 100 6.93 14.09 2.74
N ASP A 101 5.92 13.76 1.92
CA ASP A 101 4.51 14.10 2.23
C ASP A 101 3.82 13.10 3.19
N LEU A 102 4.55 12.09 3.68
CA LEU A 102 4.00 11.07 4.59
C LEU A 102 4.32 11.34 6.07
N ASP A 103 5.25 12.25 6.36
CA ASP A 103 5.56 12.73 7.71
C ASP A 103 5.25 14.23 7.80
N ASN A 104 4.07 14.59 8.32
CA ASN A 104 3.95 15.89 8.97
C ASN A 104 3.12 15.80 10.25
N SER A 105 3.86 15.63 11.35
CA SER A 105 3.41 15.83 12.72
C SER A 105 4.02 17.13 13.26
N THR A 106 3.83 18.28 12.59
CA THR A 106 4.14 19.60 13.17
C THR A 106 3.18 20.67 12.63
N PRO A 107 2.55 21.51 13.48
CA PRO A 107 1.60 22.53 13.05
C PRO A 107 2.37 23.77 12.58
N MET A 108 2.45 23.98 11.26
CA MET A 108 2.87 25.25 10.70
C MET A 108 1.63 26.06 10.34
N MET A 109 1.50 27.21 11.01
CA MET A 109 0.44 28.20 10.81
C MET A 109 0.57 28.77 9.39
N GLY A 110 -0.28 28.27 8.50
CA GLY A 110 -0.39 28.69 7.12
C GLY A 110 -1.67 28.09 6.54
N SER A 111 -2.71 28.90 6.46
CA SER A 111 -4.03 28.54 5.96
C SER A 111 -4.00 28.12 4.50
N LYS A 112 -3.80 26.83 4.24
CA LYS A 112 -4.21 26.19 2.99
C LYS A 112 -5.08 24.99 3.35
N GLN A 113 -6.39 25.15 3.14
CA GLN A 113 -7.34 24.07 3.34
C GLN A 113 -6.91 22.82 2.54
N PRO A 114 -7.04 21.61 3.09
CA PRO A 114 -6.81 20.40 2.31
C PRO A 114 -7.80 20.38 1.14
N ARG A 115 -7.32 20.08 -0.07
CA ARG A 115 -8.16 19.91 -1.26
C ARG A 115 -9.29 18.94 -0.94
N LYS A 116 -10.54 19.41 -1.03
CA LYS A 116 -11.75 18.62 -0.80
C LYS A 116 -11.98 17.74 -2.03
N PHE A 117 -12.04 16.43 -1.84
CA PHE A 117 -12.33 15.46 -2.91
C PHE A 117 -13.74 14.93 -2.71
N ILE A 118 -14.51 14.86 -3.80
CA ILE A 118 -15.93 14.46 -3.81
C ILE A 118 -16.00 13.01 -4.29
N TYR A 119 -16.53 12.11 -3.46
CA TYR A 119 -16.88 10.74 -3.86
C TYR A 119 -18.39 10.65 -3.98
N HIS A 120 -18.93 10.31 -5.16
CA HIS A 120 -20.37 10.07 -5.27
C HIS A 120 -20.72 8.74 -4.61
N ARG A 121 -21.45 8.84 -3.50
CA ARG A 121 -22.01 7.73 -2.73
C ARG A 121 -22.86 6.82 -3.63
N SER A 122 -22.56 5.52 -3.67
CA SER A 122 -23.41 4.53 -4.34
C SER A 122 -24.79 4.47 -3.69
N LYS A 123 -25.87 4.42 -4.48
CA LYS A 123 -27.27 4.39 -4.00
C LYS A 123 -27.60 3.21 -3.09
N SER A 124 -26.76 2.17 -3.08
CA SER A 124 -26.85 0.97 -2.23
C SER A 124 -26.16 1.11 -0.87
N THR A 125 -25.49 2.22 -0.58
CA THR A 125 -24.80 2.41 0.71
C THR A 125 -25.80 2.83 1.80
N PRO A 126 -26.04 2.01 2.84
CA PRO A 126 -26.99 2.33 3.91
C PRO A 126 -26.56 3.58 4.70
N GLU A 127 -27.51 4.23 5.37
CA GLU A 127 -27.24 5.34 6.29
C GLU A 127 -26.34 4.89 7.45
N PHE A 128 -25.58 5.84 8.00
CA PHE A 128 -24.45 5.62 8.91
C PHE A 128 -24.93 5.16 10.29
N GLU A 129 -25.37 3.92 10.40
CA GLU A 129 -25.40 3.22 11.68
C GLU A 129 -23.97 2.83 12.07
N SER A 130 -23.75 2.43 13.33
CA SER A 130 -22.46 2.01 13.87
C SER A 130 -21.88 0.81 13.08
N HIS A 131 -21.28 1.07 11.93
CA HIS A 131 -20.70 0.04 11.08
C HIS A 131 -19.51 -0.54 11.81
N ASN A 132 -19.52 -1.86 11.96
CA ASN A 132 -18.34 -2.57 12.39
C ASN A 132 -17.32 -2.51 11.25
N TYR A 133 -16.35 -1.59 11.36
CA TYR A 133 -15.22 -1.48 10.42
C TYR A 133 -14.21 -2.62 10.59
N ALA A 134 -14.52 -3.63 11.39
CA ALA A 134 -13.72 -4.84 11.46
C ALA A 134 -13.48 -5.40 10.05
N MET A 135 -12.22 -5.66 9.79
CA MET A 135 -11.75 -6.29 8.59
C MET A 135 -12.18 -7.75 8.63
N ASP A 136 -13.03 -8.12 7.67
CA ASP A 136 -13.49 -9.49 7.50
C ASP A 136 -12.59 -10.24 6.50
N PHE A 137 -11.82 -11.18 7.03
CA PHE A 137 -10.96 -12.09 6.26
C PHE A 137 -11.62 -13.44 5.97
N SER A 138 -12.89 -13.64 6.35
CA SER A 138 -13.64 -14.87 6.03
C SER A 138 -14.19 -14.89 4.59
N SER A 139 -14.25 -13.72 3.95
CA SER A 139 -14.89 -13.50 2.64
C SER A 139 -14.08 -13.99 1.42
N GLY A 140 -12.85 -14.47 1.59
CA GLY A 140 -12.04 -14.95 0.46
C GLY A 140 -10.65 -15.45 0.85
N PRO A 141 -9.89 -16.02 -0.11
CA PRO A 141 -8.54 -16.50 0.16
C PRO A 141 -7.54 -15.34 0.22
N PHE A 142 -7.23 -14.86 1.42
CA PHE A 142 -6.20 -13.86 1.66
C PHE A 142 -4.86 -14.55 1.96
N CYS A 143 -3.74 -14.06 1.41
CA CYS A 143 -2.43 -14.54 1.85
C CYS A 143 -1.97 -13.86 3.14
N GLN A 144 -1.12 -14.53 3.93
CA GLN A 144 -0.61 -13.97 5.18
C GLN A 144 0.10 -12.62 4.99
N LEU A 145 0.80 -12.44 3.86
CA LEU A 145 1.45 -11.16 3.55
C LEU A 145 0.46 -9.98 3.48
N THR A 146 -0.77 -10.20 3.00
CA THR A 146 -1.76 -9.12 2.91
C THR A 146 -2.08 -8.56 4.28
N VAL A 147 -2.25 -9.40 5.29
CA VAL A 147 -2.54 -8.94 6.65
C VAL A 147 -1.32 -8.25 7.25
N GLU A 148 -0.10 -8.78 7.04
CA GLU A 148 1.14 -8.13 7.49
C GLU A 148 1.33 -6.74 6.87
N PHE A 149 1.05 -6.60 5.58
CA PHE A 149 1.16 -5.34 4.86
C PHE A 149 0.10 -4.33 5.34
N MET A 150 -1.14 -4.79 5.54
CA MET A 150 -2.20 -3.96 6.12
C MET A 150 -1.87 -3.50 7.54
N LEU A 151 -1.36 -4.40 8.38
CA LEU A 151 -0.96 -4.08 9.75
C LEU A 151 0.19 -3.08 9.77
N TYR A 152 1.20 -3.27 8.92
CA TYR A 152 2.27 -2.29 8.76
C TYR A 152 1.72 -0.92 8.33
N PHE A 153 0.80 -0.90 7.35
CA PHE A 153 0.20 0.34 6.87
C PHE A 153 -0.59 1.06 7.98
N ALA A 154 -1.36 0.31 8.76
CA ALA A 154 -2.11 0.84 9.90
C ALA A 154 -1.18 1.40 10.99
N GLN A 155 -0.11 0.68 11.33
CA GLN A 155 0.86 1.07 12.35
C GLN A 155 1.67 2.31 11.95
N ARG A 156 2.14 2.35 10.70
CA ARG A 156 3.06 3.37 10.22
C ARG A 156 2.36 4.62 9.73
N TYR A 157 1.19 4.47 9.09
CA TYR A 157 0.48 5.55 8.39
C TYR A 157 -1.01 5.57 8.73
N MET A 158 -1.36 5.42 10.01
CA MET A 158 -2.73 5.29 10.53
C MET A 158 -3.76 6.23 9.88
N LYS A 159 -3.48 7.54 9.82
CA LYS A 159 -4.40 8.53 9.23
C LYS A 159 -4.67 8.25 7.75
N THR A 160 -3.63 7.87 7.02
CA THR A 160 -3.70 7.55 5.59
C THR A 160 -4.40 6.22 5.37
N PHE A 161 -4.12 5.21 6.20
CA PHE A 161 -4.81 3.92 6.20
C PHE A 161 -6.32 4.10 6.38
N VAL A 162 -6.74 4.84 7.42
CA VAL A 162 -8.15 5.13 7.70
C VAL A 162 -8.82 5.85 6.52
N ARG A 163 -8.14 6.84 5.94
CA ARG A 163 -8.66 7.56 4.78
C ARG A 163 -8.92 6.61 3.61
N VAL A 164 -7.92 5.80 3.22
CA VAL A 164 -8.07 4.89 2.07
C VAL A 164 -9.12 3.82 2.35
N MET A 165 -9.14 3.25 3.55
CA MET A 165 -10.18 2.31 3.97
C MET A 165 -11.59 2.88 3.77
N LEU A 166 -11.83 4.13 4.22
CA LEU A 166 -13.13 4.78 4.07
C LEU A 166 -13.46 5.13 2.62
N GLU A 167 -12.46 5.46 1.80
CA GLU A 167 -12.63 5.64 0.36
C GLU A 167 -13.13 4.33 -0.28
N GLU A 168 -12.54 3.18 0.04
CA GLU A 168 -12.97 1.88 -0.48
C GLU A 168 -14.35 1.46 0.03
N VAL A 169 -14.67 1.71 1.31
CA VAL A 169 -16.02 1.49 1.86
C VAL A 169 -17.08 2.33 1.13
N THR A 170 -16.75 3.58 0.78
CA THR A 170 -17.66 4.47 0.02
C THR A 170 -17.97 3.93 -1.37
N LEU A 171 -17.02 3.18 -1.95
CA LEU A 171 -17.17 2.49 -3.23
C LEU A 171 -17.83 1.11 -3.10
N ALA A 172 -18.21 0.69 -1.88
CA ALA A 172 -18.70 -0.65 -1.57
C ALA A 172 -17.71 -1.77 -1.92
N HIS A 173 -16.41 -1.48 -1.89
CA HIS A 173 -15.36 -2.48 -2.08
C HIS A 173 -14.92 -3.06 -0.73
N SER A 174 -14.68 -4.38 -0.69
CA SER A 174 -14.00 -5.00 0.45
C SER A 174 -12.55 -4.53 0.50
N PHE A 175 -12.20 -3.70 1.49
CA PHE A 175 -10.85 -3.17 1.64
C PHE A 175 -9.78 -4.27 1.77
N PRO A 176 -9.98 -5.36 2.55
CA PRO A 176 -9.07 -6.51 2.53
C PRO A 176 -8.88 -7.10 1.12
N ALA A 177 -9.94 -7.21 0.31
CA ALA A 177 -9.85 -7.75 -1.05
C ALA A 177 -9.07 -6.82 -1.99
N VAL A 178 -9.19 -5.51 -1.84
CA VAL A 178 -8.36 -4.54 -2.58
C VAL A 178 -6.90 -4.69 -2.18
N CYS A 179 -6.62 -4.80 -0.87
CA CYS A 179 -5.26 -5.03 -0.36
C CYS A 179 -4.67 -6.34 -0.89
N GLU A 180 -5.42 -7.43 -0.93
CA GLU A 180 -4.96 -8.71 -1.52
C GLU A 180 -4.55 -8.54 -2.99
N ARG A 181 -5.37 -7.87 -3.81
CA ARG A 181 -5.03 -7.59 -5.21
C ARG A 181 -3.72 -6.82 -5.32
N VAL A 182 -3.55 -5.78 -4.51
CA VAL A 182 -2.31 -4.97 -4.51
C VAL A 182 -1.11 -5.79 -4.05
N THR A 183 -1.25 -6.60 -2.99
CA THR A 183 -0.20 -7.51 -2.52
C THR A 183 0.29 -8.43 -3.64
N ARG A 184 -0.64 -9.03 -4.40
CA ARG A 184 -0.29 -9.92 -5.52
C ARG A 184 0.49 -9.18 -6.61
N VAL A 185 0.04 -8.00 -7.02
CA VAL A 185 0.73 -7.18 -8.02
C VAL A 185 2.13 -6.78 -7.56
N VAL A 186 2.29 -6.36 -6.30
CA VAL A 186 3.60 -6.01 -5.73
C VAL A 186 4.54 -7.21 -5.74
N CYS A 187 4.07 -8.36 -5.27
CA CYS A 187 4.86 -9.58 -5.22
C CYS A 187 5.23 -10.08 -6.62
N GLU A 188 4.34 -9.96 -7.60
CA GLU A 188 4.62 -10.32 -8.98
C GLU A 188 5.66 -9.39 -9.62
N ALA A 189 5.52 -8.08 -9.39
CA ALA A 189 6.44 -7.08 -9.94
C ALA A 189 7.88 -7.28 -9.47
N VAL A 190 8.06 -7.58 -8.18
CA VAL A 190 9.39 -7.86 -7.61
C VAL A 190 9.89 -9.29 -7.88
N GLY A 191 9.08 -10.13 -8.54
CA GLY A 191 9.43 -11.51 -8.86
C GLY A 191 9.51 -12.43 -7.64
N LEU A 192 8.72 -12.17 -6.60
CA LEU A 192 8.70 -12.97 -5.37
C LEU A 192 8.39 -14.44 -5.67
N GLY A 193 9.20 -15.35 -5.13
CA GLY A 193 9.13 -16.79 -5.36
C GLY A 193 9.78 -17.28 -6.65
N ARG A 194 10.44 -16.40 -7.42
CA ARG A 194 11.20 -16.77 -8.62
C ARG A 194 12.69 -16.93 -8.27
N PRO A 195 13.39 -17.96 -8.78
CA PRO A 195 14.82 -18.07 -8.58
C PRO A 195 15.58 -16.95 -9.33
N PRO A 196 16.79 -16.58 -8.88
CA PRO A 196 17.60 -15.60 -9.59
C PRO A 196 18.00 -16.12 -10.98
N ARG A 197 17.96 -15.22 -11.97
CA ARG A 197 18.41 -15.49 -13.33
C ARG A 197 19.92 -15.35 -13.46
N LYS A 198 20.54 -16.16 -14.33
CA LYS A 198 22.01 -16.16 -14.56
C LYS A 198 22.57 -14.82 -15.06
N GLU A 199 21.77 -14.06 -15.81
CA GLU A 199 22.18 -12.79 -16.43
C GLU A 199 21.53 -11.57 -15.75
N GLY A 200 20.84 -11.76 -14.62
CA GLY A 200 20.13 -10.66 -13.98
C GLY A 200 21.09 -9.71 -13.28
N THR A 201 21.02 -8.42 -13.59
CA THR A 201 21.86 -7.36 -12.99
C THR A 201 21.03 -6.24 -12.37
N LEU A 202 19.71 -6.25 -12.58
CA LEU A 202 18.82 -5.21 -12.10
C LEU A 202 18.44 -5.45 -10.63
N TYR A 203 18.91 -4.57 -9.75
CA TYR A 203 18.53 -4.57 -8.34
C TYR A 203 17.90 -3.24 -7.95
N GLN A 204 17.14 -3.26 -6.85
CA GLN A 204 16.47 -2.12 -6.25
C GLN A 204 17.31 -1.63 -5.07
N PRO A 205 17.98 -0.46 -5.17
CA PRO A 205 18.84 0.06 -4.10
C PRO A 205 18.16 0.16 -2.72
N LEU A 206 16.85 0.40 -2.71
CA LEU A 206 16.04 0.55 -1.49
C LEU A 206 15.96 -0.74 -0.64
N VAL A 207 16.12 -1.92 -1.26
CA VAL A 207 16.16 -3.21 -0.53
C VAL A 207 17.35 -3.26 0.44
N PHE A 208 18.42 -2.54 0.12
CA PHE A 208 19.66 -2.54 0.90
C PHE A 208 19.68 -1.50 2.01
N GLN A 209 18.71 -0.59 2.06
CA GLN A 209 18.71 0.50 3.03
C GLN A 209 18.49 -0.04 4.47
N PRO A 210 19.31 0.35 5.46
CA PRO A 210 19.29 -0.16 6.84
C PRO A 210 17.91 -0.30 7.49
N ASN A 211 17.14 0.79 7.46
CA ASN A 211 15.86 0.91 8.16
C ASN A 211 14.66 0.56 7.28
N LEU A 212 14.79 0.74 5.96
CA LEU A 212 13.71 0.55 5.00
C LEU A 212 13.70 -0.87 4.42
N GLY A 213 14.87 -1.49 4.25
CA GLY A 213 15.01 -2.77 3.55
C GLY A 213 14.30 -3.94 4.22
N VAL A 214 14.06 -3.88 5.55
CA VAL A 214 13.27 -4.93 6.24
C VAL A 214 11.80 -4.88 5.82
N HIS A 215 11.31 -3.66 5.59
CA HIS A 215 9.91 -3.36 5.31
C HIS A 215 9.71 -2.91 3.85
N PHE A 216 10.64 -3.28 2.96
CA PHE A 216 10.65 -2.79 1.59
C PHE A 216 9.33 -3.13 0.87
N LEU A 217 8.84 -4.36 1.00
CA LEU A 217 7.60 -4.78 0.35
C LEU A 217 6.38 -4.08 0.95
N GLU A 218 6.35 -3.93 2.27
CA GLU A 218 5.30 -3.22 3.01
C GLU A 218 5.21 -1.75 2.57
N GLU A 219 6.35 -1.10 2.39
CA GLU A 219 6.44 0.29 1.95
C GLU A 219 6.00 0.44 0.49
N VAL A 220 6.47 -0.45 -0.40
CA VAL A 220 6.00 -0.49 -1.80
C VAL A 220 4.49 -0.73 -1.84
N PHE A 221 3.96 -1.64 -1.02
CA PHE A 221 2.52 -1.88 -0.88
C PHE A 221 1.76 -0.61 -0.49
N CYS A 222 2.19 0.10 0.55
CA CYS A 222 1.55 1.34 0.99
C CYS A 222 1.47 2.37 -0.15
N ARG A 223 2.55 2.50 -0.94
CA ARG A 223 2.58 3.39 -2.10
C ARG A 223 1.65 2.91 -3.22
N CYS A 224 1.59 1.61 -3.48
CA CYS A 224 0.72 1.04 -4.51
C CYS A 224 -0.77 1.21 -4.17
N VAL A 225 -1.16 1.03 -2.90
CA VAL A 225 -2.54 1.28 -2.45
C VAL A 225 -2.93 2.74 -2.69
N LEU A 226 -2.03 3.69 -2.38
CA LEU A 226 -2.27 5.12 -2.64
C LEU A 226 -2.31 5.45 -4.13
N LEU A 227 -1.43 4.83 -4.92
CA LEU A 227 -1.38 4.99 -6.36
C LEU A 227 -2.66 4.46 -7.02
N LEU A 228 -3.19 3.34 -6.54
CA LEU A 228 -4.46 2.77 -7.01
C LEU A 228 -5.61 3.77 -6.81
N GLY A 229 -5.74 4.33 -5.61
CA GLY A 229 -6.76 5.34 -5.33
C GLY A 229 -6.63 6.57 -6.21
N ARG A 230 -5.39 7.05 -6.46
CA ARG A 230 -5.14 8.16 -7.39
C ARG A 230 -5.52 7.79 -8.83
N THR A 231 -5.07 6.64 -9.30
CA THR A 231 -5.32 6.15 -10.66
C THR A 231 -6.81 6.02 -10.93
N ARG A 232 -7.59 5.48 -9.98
CA ARG A 232 -9.05 5.41 -10.08
C ARG A 232 -9.70 6.78 -10.24
N ARG A 233 -9.24 7.78 -9.46
CA ARG A 233 -9.72 9.17 -9.56
C ARG A 233 -9.37 9.79 -10.92
N ASP A 234 -8.13 9.65 -11.34
CA ASP A 234 -7.63 10.23 -12.59
C ASP A 234 -8.33 9.59 -13.81
N MET A 235 -8.58 8.28 -13.75
CA MET A 235 -9.29 7.53 -14.79
C MET A 235 -10.82 7.64 -14.72
N LYS A 236 -11.37 8.27 -13.67
CA LYS A 236 -12.81 8.24 -13.36
C LYS A 236 -13.38 6.81 -13.40
N ALA A 237 -12.58 5.83 -12.99
CA ALA A 237 -12.96 4.43 -12.92
C ALA A 237 -14.04 4.28 -11.85
N ARG A 238 -15.30 4.24 -12.30
CA ARG A 238 -16.50 4.37 -11.44
C ARG A 238 -17.37 3.11 -11.45
N THR A 239 -16.98 2.08 -12.19
CA THR A 239 -17.72 0.82 -12.34
C THR A 239 -16.80 -0.37 -12.04
N ALA A 240 -17.38 -1.51 -11.69
CA ALA A 240 -16.64 -2.75 -11.44
C ALA A 240 -15.82 -3.20 -12.68
N GLU A 241 -16.25 -2.85 -13.90
CA GLU A 241 -15.52 -3.12 -15.15
C GLU A 241 -14.25 -2.27 -15.32
N ASP A 242 -14.20 -1.09 -14.67
CA ASP A 242 -13.03 -0.21 -14.67
C ASP A 242 -12.02 -0.56 -13.57
N GLU A 243 -12.42 -1.35 -12.57
CA GLU A 243 -11.55 -1.76 -11.46
C GLU A 243 -10.36 -2.60 -11.94
N ASP A 244 -10.63 -3.57 -12.81
CA ASP A 244 -9.59 -4.43 -13.36
C ASP A 244 -8.58 -3.58 -14.12
N LYS A 245 -9.05 -2.67 -14.99
CA LYS A 245 -8.18 -1.75 -15.75
C LYS A 245 -7.34 -0.86 -14.84
N ALA A 246 -7.90 -0.34 -13.74
CA ALA A 246 -7.16 0.49 -12.79
C ALA A 246 -6.08 -0.32 -12.04
N SER A 247 -6.38 -1.58 -11.69
CA SER A 247 -5.42 -2.50 -11.08
C SER A 247 -4.27 -2.85 -12.03
N TYR A 248 -4.59 -3.19 -13.29
CA TYR A 248 -3.58 -3.42 -14.33
C TYR A 248 -2.72 -2.18 -14.60
N THR A 249 -3.33 -0.99 -14.65
CA THR A 249 -2.61 0.28 -14.89
C THR A 249 -1.70 0.64 -13.72
N CYS A 250 -2.09 0.33 -12.48
CA CYS A 250 -1.22 0.50 -11.31
C CYS A 250 -0.03 -0.50 -11.33
N GLY A 251 -0.25 -1.71 -11.85
CA GLY A 251 0.79 -2.72 -12.01
C GLY A 251 1.73 -2.49 -13.20
N ALA A 252 1.26 -1.83 -14.27
CA ALA A 252 2.03 -1.66 -15.50
C ALA A 252 3.38 -0.92 -15.31
N PRO A 253 3.48 0.20 -14.57
CA PRO A 253 4.76 0.85 -14.28
C PRO A 253 5.72 -0.03 -13.47
N LEU A 254 5.18 -0.92 -12.63
CA LEU A 254 5.99 -1.85 -11.82
C LEU A 254 6.47 -3.06 -12.62
N LEU A 255 5.79 -3.40 -13.72
CA LEU A 255 6.15 -4.49 -14.62
C LEU A 255 7.03 -4.04 -15.79
N GLN A 256 7.03 -2.75 -16.13
CA GLN A 256 7.82 -2.14 -17.20
C GLN A 256 9.29 -1.88 -16.83
N THR A 257 9.68 -2.07 -15.56
CA THR A 257 11.09 -2.04 -15.13
C THR A 257 11.82 -3.37 -15.36
N LYS A 258 11.29 -4.26 -16.21
CA LYS A 258 11.92 -5.55 -16.56
C LYS A 258 12.81 -5.45 -17.79
#